data_AF-A0A813JRV3-F1
#
_entry.id   AF-A0A813JRV3-F1
#
_cell.length_a   1.000
_cell.length_b   1.000
_cell.length_c   1.000
_cell.angle_alpha   90.00
_cell.angle_beta   90.00
_cell.angle_gamma   90.00
#
_symmetry.space_group_name_H-M   'P 1'
#
loop_
_entity.id
_entity.type
_entity.pdbx_description
1 polymer ?
#
loop_
_entity_poly.entity_id
_entity_poly.type
_entity_poly.pdbx_seq_one_letter_code
_entity_poly.pdbx_strand_id
1 'polypeptide(L)'
;MDGLKVQMKNPMFVTKGGVGYGVDETLKVVDDGKGWVWLAAEMSPGGLAIELFKSVPFGKRALLVAKQSDVDEMFSKVNWAVALGNIEKTFGGPLIKQR
;
A
#
# COMPACT_ATOMS: atom_id res chain seq x y z
N MET A 1 6.09 -9.43 -12.43
CA MET A 1 5.67 -8.09 -11.94
C MET A 1 4.54 -7.48 -12.76
N ASP A 2 4.32 -7.91 -14.01
CA ASP A 2 3.36 -7.24 -14.91
C ASP A 2 1.91 -7.27 -14.42
N GLY A 3 1.49 -8.35 -13.75
CA GLY A 3 0.16 -8.41 -13.13
C GLY A 3 -0.07 -7.33 -12.08
N LEU A 4 0.95 -7.02 -11.26
CA LEU A 4 0.85 -5.94 -10.26
C LEU A 4 0.79 -4.56 -10.92
N LYS A 5 1.58 -4.34 -11.98
CA LYS A 5 1.50 -3.09 -12.76
C LYS A 5 0.10 -2.87 -13.34
N VAL A 6 -0.50 -3.92 -13.92
CA VAL A 6 -1.87 -3.88 -14.46
C VAL A 6 -2.87 -3.54 -13.37
N GLN A 7 -2.77 -4.19 -12.21
CA GLN A 7 -3.62 -3.91 -11.05
C GLN A 7 -3.43 -2.48 -10.52
N MET A 8 -2.21 -1.95 -10.49
CA MET A 8 -1.99 -0.57 -10.04
C MET A 8 -2.51 0.47 -11.05
N LYS A 9 -2.43 0.19 -12.36
CA LYS A 9 -3.01 1.06 -13.40
C LYS A 9 -4.54 1.05 -13.34
N ASN A 10 -5.14 -0.14 -13.20
CA ASN A 10 -6.59 -0.32 -13.17
C ASN A 10 -6.99 -1.33 -12.07
N PRO A 11 -7.07 -0.88 -10.80
CA PRO A 11 -7.32 -1.78 -9.69
C PRO A 11 -8.77 -2.26 -9.69
N MET A 12 -8.94 -3.58 -9.67
CA MET A 12 -10.26 -4.20 -9.54
C MET A 12 -10.81 -4.09 -8.12
N PHE A 13 -9.91 -4.11 -7.12
CA PHE A 13 -10.24 -4.01 -5.70
C PHE A 13 -9.39 -2.90 -5.07
N VAL A 14 -10.07 -1.96 -4.39
CA VAL A 14 -9.44 -0.83 -3.71
C VAL A 14 -10.03 -0.71 -2.31
N THR A 15 -9.16 -0.61 -1.31
CA THR A 15 -9.56 -0.42 0.09
C THR A 15 -9.73 1.07 0.41
N LYS A 16 -10.73 1.41 1.24
CA LYS A 16 -10.96 2.80 1.66
C LYS A 16 -9.82 3.29 2.57
N GLY A 17 -9.43 4.55 2.41
CA GLY A 17 -8.38 5.21 3.21
C GLY A 17 -8.62 6.71 3.36
N GLY A 18 -7.55 7.48 3.60
CA GLY A 18 -7.56 8.94 3.55
C GLY A 18 -7.72 9.67 4.89
N VAL A 19 -8.04 8.97 5.98
CA VAL A 19 -8.20 9.58 7.32
C VAL A 19 -7.05 9.20 8.24
N GLY A 20 -6.58 10.13 9.08
CA GLY A 20 -5.47 9.91 10.00
C GLY A 20 -5.77 8.91 11.13
N TYR A 21 -4.75 8.56 11.90
CA TYR A 21 -4.91 7.69 13.07
C TYR A 21 -5.83 8.32 14.13
N GLY A 22 -6.76 7.55 14.68
CA GLY A 22 -7.72 8.01 15.68
C GLY A 22 -8.86 8.88 15.14
N VAL A 23 -8.99 9.00 13.83
CA VAL A 23 -10.10 9.68 13.16
C VAL A 23 -11.23 8.70 12.87
N ASP A 24 -12.47 9.19 12.83
CA ASP A 24 -13.66 8.43 12.47
C ASP A 24 -13.48 7.69 11.14
N GLU A 25 -13.64 6.36 11.17
CA GLU A 25 -13.47 5.49 10.00
C GLU A 25 -14.52 5.72 8.92
N THR A 26 -15.68 6.27 9.27
CA THR A 26 -16.77 6.55 8.31
C THR A 26 -16.36 7.60 7.27
N LEU A 27 -15.33 8.40 7.59
CA LEU A 27 -14.77 9.42 6.71
C LEU A 27 -13.77 8.85 5.69
N LYS A 28 -13.43 7.55 5.75
CA LYS A 28 -12.56 6.91 4.77
C LYS A 28 -13.24 6.88 3.40
N VAL A 29 -12.48 7.22 2.36
CA VAL A 29 -12.96 7.26 0.97
C VAL A 29 -12.16 6.28 0.11
N VAL A 30 -12.82 5.75 -0.93
CA VAL A 30 -12.18 4.83 -1.90
C VAL A 30 -11.11 5.56 -2.70
N ASP A 31 -11.40 6.78 -3.11
CA ASP A 31 -10.54 7.63 -3.94
C ASP A 31 -10.59 9.07 -3.40
N ASP A 32 -9.43 9.66 -3.14
CA ASP A 32 -9.31 11.04 -2.67
C ASP A 32 -9.17 12.06 -3.82
N GLY A 33 -9.28 11.58 -5.07
CA GLY A 33 -9.23 12.41 -6.29
C GLY A 33 -7.83 12.87 -6.68
N LYS A 34 -6.78 12.46 -5.97
CA LYS A 34 -5.41 12.94 -6.22
C LYS A 34 -4.66 12.14 -7.29
N GLY A 35 -5.27 11.08 -7.80
CA GLY A 35 -4.74 10.25 -8.88
C GLY A 35 -3.53 9.41 -8.50
N TRP A 36 -3.37 9.11 -7.20
CA TRP A 36 -2.33 8.21 -6.70
C TRP A 36 -2.89 6.80 -6.54
N VAL A 37 -2.01 5.82 -6.70
CA VAL A 37 -2.27 4.43 -6.31
C VAL A 37 -1.17 3.96 -5.37
N TRP A 38 -1.58 3.38 -4.25
CA TRP A 38 -0.70 2.92 -3.19
C TRP A 38 -0.79 1.40 -3.09
N LEU A 39 0.35 0.73 -2.91
CA LEU A 39 0.41 -0.63 -2.40
C LEU A 39 0.82 -0.55 -0.94
N ALA A 40 0.00 -1.06 -0.03
CA ALA A 40 0.30 -1.04 1.39
C ALA A 40 0.16 -2.43 2.02
N ALA A 41 0.99 -2.67 3.03
CA ALA A 41 0.97 -3.87 3.85
C ALA A 41 0.35 -3.60 5.21
N GLU A 42 -0.36 -4.60 5.73
CA GLU A 42 -0.91 -4.64 7.07
C GLU A 42 -0.67 -6.02 7.69
N MET A 43 -0.32 -6.03 8.98
CA MET A 43 -0.32 -7.25 9.77
C MET A 43 -1.67 -7.39 10.47
N SER A 44 -2.40 -8.45 10.15
CA SER A 44 -3.64 -8.82 10.80
C SER A 44 -3.48 -10.14 11.56
N PRO A 45 -4.42 -10.55 12.43
CA PRO A 45 -4.41 -11.89 13.02
C PRO A 45 -4.35 -13.04 11.99
N GLY A 46 -4.80 -12.79 10.75
CA GLY A 46 -4.73 -13.74 9.63
C GLY A 46 -3.39 -13.74 8.87
N GLY A 47 -2.41 -12.96 9.32
CA GLY A 47 -1.11 -12.79 8.68
C GLY A 47 -0.99 -11.49 7.88
N LEU A 48 0.02 -11.44 7.01
CA LEU A 48 0.31 -10.29 6.15
C LEU A 48 -0.75 -10.17 5.05
N ALA A 49 -1.42 -9.03 5.01
CA ALA A 49 -2.24 -8.61 3.90
C ALA A 49 -1.52 -7.52 3.09
N ILE A 50 -1.70 -7.56 1.77
CA ILE A 50 -1.27 -6.50 0.85
C ILE A 50 -2.48 -6.02 0.07
N GLU A 51 -2.71 -4.72 0.07
CA GLU A 51 -3.91 -4.10 -0.50
C GLU A 51 -3.55 -2.87 -1.34
N LEU A 52 -4.45 -2.52 -2.27
CA LEU A 52 -4.35 -1.32 -3.10
C LEU A 52 -5.27 -0.21 -2.56
N PHE A 53 -4.80 1.03 -2.62
CA PHE A 53 -5.56 2.21 -2.20
C PHE A 53 -5.46 3.32 -3.26
N LYS A 54 -6.54 4.08 -3.45
CA LYS A 54 -6.47 5.36 -4.18
C LYS A 54 -6.48 6.58 -3.26
N SER A 55 -6.67 6.35 -1.96
CA SER A 55 -6.52 7.34 -0.89
C SER A 55 -5.30 7.00 -0.03
N VAL A 56 -4.76 7.97 0.72
CA VAL A 56 -3.59 7.72 1.58
C VAL A 56 -3.88 6.60 2.60
N PRO A 57 -3.08 5.51 2.66
CA PRO A 57 -3.33 4.35 3.52
C PRO A 57 -2.81 4.57 4.94
N PHE A 58 -3.34 5.58 5.64
CA PHE A 58 -2.95 5.86 7.03
C PHE A 58 -3.14 4.64 7.94
N GLY A 59 -2.21 4.49 8.90
CA GLY A 59 -2.18 3.34 9.81
C GLY A 59 -1.63 2.05 9.20
N LYS A 60 -1.43 2.00 7.87
CA LYS A 60 -0.83 0.86 7.17
C LYS A 60 0.58 1.22 6.67
N ARG A 61 1.35 0.20 6.29
CA ARG A 61 2.72 0.40 5.79
C ARG A 61 2.72 0.55 4.27
N ALA A 62 2.90 1.77 3.77
CA ALA A 62 3.09 1.99 2.34
C ALA A 62 4.37 1.29 1.84
N LEU A 63 4.22 0.46 0.81
CA LEU A 63 5.31 -0.25 0.14
C LEU A 63 5.70 0.47 -1.15
N LEU A 64 4.71 0.85 -1.94
CA LEU A 64 4.86 1.53 -3.23
C LEU A 64 3.81 2.64 -3.35
N VAL A 65 4.14 3.70 -4.07
CA VAL A 65 3.20 4.74 -4.49
C VAL A 65 3.54 5.19 -5.90
N ALA A 66 2.54 5.32 -6.76
CA ALA A 66 2.71 5.80 -8.12
C ALA A 66 1.55 6.73 -8.51
N LYS A 67 1.81 7.65 -9.46
CA LYS A 67 0.70 8.24 -10.22
C LYS A 67 0.04 7.11 -11.01
N GLN A 68 -1.28 6.99 -10.92
CA GLN A 68 -2.01 5.92 -11.60
C GLN A 68 -1.81 5.97 -13.12
N SER A 69 -1.62 7.17 -13.68
CA SER A 69 -1.32 7.41 -15.09
C SER A 69 0.13 7.04 -15.50
N ASP A 70 1.04 6.82 -14.54
CA ASP A 70 2.45 6.55 -14.82
C ASP A 70 3.05 5.53 -13.83
N VAL A 71 2.44 4.35 -13.80
CA VAL A 71 2.90 3.24 -12.94
C VAL A 71 4.23 2.67 -13.45
N ASP A 72 4.46 2.68 -14.76
CA ASP A 72 5.66 2.08 -15.34
C ASP A 72 6.93 2.83 -14.92
N GLU A 73 6.88 4.17 -14.88
CA GLU A 73 8.00 4.97 -14.39
C GLU A 73 8.39 4.58 -12.96
N MET A 74 7.42 4.46 -12.06
CA MET A 74 7.68 4.06 -10.67
C MET A 74 8.41 2.71 -10.60
N PHE A 75 7.92 1.69 -11.31
CA PHE A 75 8.57 0.37 -11.31
C PHE A 75 9.98 0.38 -11.92
N SER A 76 10.26 1.30 -12.84
CA SER A 76 11.59 1.44 -13.44
C SER A 76 12.61 2.11 -12.51
N LYS A 77 12.15 2.93 -11.56
CA LYS A 77 13.00 3.76 -10.69
C LYS A 77 12.99 3.36 -9.21
N VAL A 78 12.05 2.52 -8.79
CA VAL A 78 11.88 2.19 -7.38
C VAL A 78 13.10 1.49 -6.80
N ASN A 79 13.45 1.86 -5.57
CA ASN A 79 14.41 1.13 -4.77
C ASN A 79 13.74 -0.09 -4.12
N TRP A 80 13.92 -1.26 -4.73
CA TRP A 80 13.33 -2.51 -4.25
C TRP A 80 13.83 -2.94 -2.86
N ALA A 81 15.05 -2.57 -2.48
CA ALA A 81 15.57 -2.88 -1.14
C ALA A 81 14.81 -2.11 -0.05
N VAL A 82 14.40 -0.86 -0.33
CA VAL A 82 13.57 -0.08 0.60
C VAL A 82 12.16 -0.65 0.68
N ALA A 83 11.56 -1.02 -0.46
CA ALA A 83 10.24 -1.65 -0.48
C ALA A 83 10.23 -2.96 0.32
N LEU A 84 11.25 -3.81 0.16
CA LEU A 84 11.41 -5.04 0.92
C LEU A 84 11.64 -4.77 2.42
N GLY A 85 12.51 -3.82 2.76
CA GLY A 85 12.73 -3.43 4.16
C GLY A 85 11.47 -2.90 4.85
N ASN A 86 10.53 -2.30 4.10
CA ASN A 86 9.24 -1.89 4.63
C ASN A 86 8.32 -3.09 4.91
N ILE A 87 8.39 -4.16 4.13
CA ILE A 87 7.70 -5.42 4.43
C ILE A 87 8.26 -6.03 5.72
N GLU A 88 9.58 -6.12 5.87
CA GLU A 88 10.23 -6.66 7.06
C GLU A 88 9.85 -5.91 8.35
N LYS A 89 9.77 -4.58 8.29
CA LYS A 89 9.30 -3.76 9.42
C LYS A 89 7.85 -4.07 9.80
N THR A 90 7.01 -4.47 8.84
CA THR A 90 5.63 -4.90 9.11
C THR A 90 5.59 -6.21 9.89
N PHE A 91 6.60 -7.06 9.74
CA PHE A 91 6.77 -8.27 10.54
C PHE A 91 7.34 -8.02 11.95
N GLY A 92 7.52 -6.76 12.37
CA GLY A 92 8.16 -6.41 13.62
C GLY A 92 9.70 -6.32 13.53
N GLY A 93 10.24 -6.42 12.32
CA GLY A 93 11.68 -6.36 12.05
C GLY A 93 12.39 -7.71 12.24
N PRO A 94 13.69 -7.77 11.92
CA PRO A 94 14.45 -9.03 11.85
C PRO A 94 14.61 -9.75 13.20
N LEU A 95 14.24 -9.10 14.30
CA LEU A 95 14.38 -9.63 15.66
C LEU A 95 13.10 -10.28 16.19
N ILE A 96 11.96 -10.10 15.51
CA ILE A 96 10.68 -10.68 15.92
C ILE A 96 10.50 -12.02 15.20
N LYS A 97 10.51 -13.10 15.98
CA LYS A 97 10.24 -14.44 15.45
C LYS A 97 8.73 -14.57 15.20
N GLN A 98 8.34 -14.58 13.94
CA GLN A 98 6.97 -14.96 13.56
C GLN A 98 6.74 -16.42 13.95
N ARG A 99 5.61 -16.69 14.61
CA ARG A 99 5.23 -18.04 15.04
C ARG A 99 4.42 -18.74 13.96
#